data_AF-A0A4Q2D2J2-F1
#
_entry.id   AF-A0A4Q2D2J2-F1
#
_cell.length_a   1.000
_cell.length_b   1.000
_cell.length_c   1.000
_cell.angle_alpha   90.00
_cell.angle_beta   90.00
_cell.angle_gamma   90.00
#
_symmetry.space_group_name_H-M   'P 1'
#
loop_
_entity.id
_entity.type
_entity.pdbx_description
1 polymer ?
#
loop_
_entity_poly.entity_id
_entity_poly.type
_entity_poly.pdbx_seq_one_letter_code
_entity_poly.pdbx_strand_id
1 'polypeptide(L)'
;MGDKAIDGWELLLKNIAPNALHDSKARYDALKCDEDTRVEVIGEIMDWIQDSNAPQRLLCMTGAAGLGKSALEQTIAERCTKSDILSAAFFLSSTDPSRNTTSFIVPTIAYQMGLKHDLFRSSVAAAVRHDPYIFSRSLQSQMDVLIVRPFENL
;
A
#
# COMPACT_ATOMS: atom_id res chain seq x y z
N MET A 1 17.56 29.15 -20.48
CA MET A 1 17.82 27.73 -20.24
C MET A 1 16.58 27.19 -19.55
N GLY A 2 15.75 26.43 -20.26
CA GLY A 2 14.37 26.14 -19.84
C GLY A 2 14.32 25.35 -18.53
N ASP A 3 13.52 25.84 -17.60
CA ASP A 3 13.20 25.16 -16.35
C ASP A 3 12.55 23.81 -16.70
N LYS A 4 13.25 22.70 -16.45
CA LYS A 4 12.66 21.37 -16.64
C LYS A 4 11.57 21.25 -15.59
N ALA A 5 10.32 21.41 -16.01
CA ALA A 5 9.16 21.22 -15.15
C ALA A 5 9.31 19.89 -14.39
N ILE A 6 9.24 19.96 -13.07
CA ILE A 6 9.32 18.79 -12.20
C ILE A 6 8.19 17.83 -12.57
N ASP A 7 8.55 16.59 -12.92
CA ASP A 7 7.57 15.51 -13.06
C ASP A 7 7.20 14.99 -11.66
N GLY A 8 5.99 15.33 -11.21
CA GLY A 8 5.49 14.91 -9.90
C GLY A 8 5.33 13.39 -9.77
N TRP A 9 5.09 12.66 -10.87
CA TRP A 9 5.03 11.21 -10.83
C TRP A 9 6.42 10.58 -10.67
N GLU A 10 7.43 11.10 -11.37
CA GLU A 10 8.82 10.68 -11.16
C GLU A 10 9.31 11.01 -9.74
N LEU A 11 8.90 12.15 -9.18
CA LEU A 11 9.19 12.48 -7.79
C LEU A 11 8.51 11.53 -6.80
N LEU A 12 7.25 11.16 -7.04
CA LEU A 12 6.57 10.15 -6.23
C LEU A 12 7.36 8.84 -6.26
N LEU A 13 7.75 8.36 -7.45
CA LEU A 13 8.51 7.12 -7.63
C LEU A 13 9.85 7.12 -6.87
N LYS A 14 10.51 8.28 -6.71
CA LYS A 14 11.75 8.41 -5.92
C LYS A 14 11.52 8.34 -4.40
N ASN A 15 10.27 8.45 -3.96
CA ASN A 15 9.88 8.50 -2.54
C ASN A 15 9.02 7.30 -2.13
N ILE A 16 9.09 6.17 -2.84
CA ILE A 16 8.43 4.91 -2.43
C ILE A 16 9.43 3.91 -1.86
N ALA A 17 8.91 2.88 -1.17
CA ALA A 17 9.66 1.69 -0.76
C ALA A 17 9.23 0.49 -1.63
N PRO A 18 9.85 0.25 -2.80
CA PRO A 18 9.42 -0.79 -3.73
C PRO A 18 9.63 -2.21 -3.16
N ASN A 19 10.56 -2.37 -2.22
CA ASN A 19 10.80 -3.57 -1.42
C ASN A 19 9.71 -3.86 -0.37
N ALA A 20 8.75 -2.96 -0.18
CA ALA A 20 7.59 -3.16 0.71
C ALA A 20 6.37 -3.76 0.00
N LEU A 21 6.38 -3.80 -1.34
CA LEU A 21 5.30 -4.39 -2.14
C LEU A 21 5.21 -5.89 -1.89
N HIS A 22 3.98 -6.42 -1.87
CA HIS A 22 3.69 -7.83 -1.56
C HIS A 22 4.41 -8.83 -2.48
N ASP A 23 4.67 -8.42 -3.73
CA ASP A 23 5.28 -9.19 -4.83
C ASP A 23 6.71 -8.72 -5.16
N SER A 24 7.31 -7.89 -4.30
CA SER A 24 8.68 -7.43 -4.52
C SER A 24 9.70 -8.55 -4.40
N LYS A 25 10.83 -8.44 -5.12
CA LYS A 25 11.95 -9.39 -5.03
C LYS A 25 12.47 -9.55 -3.59
N ALA A 26 12.43 -8.49 -2.79
CA ALA A 26 12.82 -8.52 -1.37
C ALA A 26 11.91 -9.40 -0.50
N ARG A 27 10.76 -9.84 -1.05
CA ARG A 27 9.76 -10.68 -0.42
C ARG A 27 9.50 -11.98 -1.18
N TYR A 28 10.40 -12.37 -2.11
CA TYR A 28 10.24 -13.61 -2.89
C TYR A 28 10.07 -14.86 -1.98
N ASP A 29 10.89 -14.95 -0.92
CA ASP A 29 10.81 -16.02 0.08
C ASP A 29 9.94 -15.63 1.30
N ALA A 30 8.98 -14.71 1.13
CA ALA A 30 8.07 -14.37 2.22
C ALA A 30 7.29 -15.62 2.65
N LEU A 31 7.25 -15.87 3.96
CA LEU A 31 6.44 -16.94 4.53
C LEU A 31 4.98 -16.75 4.13
N LYS A 32 4.33 -17.84 3.73
CA LYS A 32 2.90 -17.91 3.39
C LYS A 32 2.27 -19.01 4.24
N CYS A 33 0.95 -19.02 4.32
CA CYS A 33 0.27 -20.18 4.87
C CYS A 33 0.46 -21.36 3.91
N ASP A 34 0.80 -22.53 4.45
CA ASP A 34 0.84 -23.75 3.67
C ASP A 34 -0.54 -24.05 3.09
N GLU A 35 -0.57 -24.74 1.95
CA GLU A 35 -1.82 -25.21 1.35
C GLU A 35 -2.63 -26.00 2.40
N ASP A 36 -3.95 -25.80 2.37
CA ASP A 36 -4.91 -26.39 3.30
C ASP A 36 -4.76 -26.02 4.79
N THR A 37 -3.90 -25.05 5.12
CA THR A 37 -3.82 -24.47 6.47
C THR A 37 -4.59 -23.16 6.58
N ARG A 38 -5.21 -22.91 7.75
CA ARG A 38 -5.96 -21.67 8.06
C ARG A 38 -7.05 -21.32 7.05
N VAL A 39 -7.59 -22.33 6.37
CA VAL A 39 -8.58 -22.16 5.30
C VAL A 39 -9.79 -21.37 5.78
N GLU A 40 -10.32 -21.70 6.96
CA GLU A 40 -11.48 -21.02 7.56
C GLU A 40 -11.21 -19.53 7.78
N VAL A 41 -10.13 -19.20 8.50
CA VAL A 41 -9.76 -17.80 8.78
C VAL A 41 -9.47 -17.02 7.48
N ILE A 42 -8.82 -17.64 6.51
CA ILE A 42 -8.60 -17.01 5.21
C ILE A 42 -9.94 -16.75 4.52
N GLY A 43 -10.86 -17.70 4.54
CA GLY A 43 -12.22 -17.56 4.00
C GLY A 43 -12.95 -16.40 4.64
N GLU A 44 -13.02 -16.36 5.97
CA GLU A 44 -13.67 -15.28 6.74
C GLU A 44 -13.13 -13.89 6.37
N ILE A 45 -11.80 -13.75 6.26
CA ILE A 45 -11.18 -12.47 5.88
C ILE A 45 -11.54 -12.11 4.43
N MET A 46 -11.50 -13.06 3.50
CA MET A 46 -11.81 -12.81 2.10
C MET A 46 -13.29 -12.47 1.89
N ASP A 47 -14.19 -13.10 2.65
CA ASP A 47 -15.62 -12.80 2.64
C ASP A 47 -15.85 -11.38 3.19
N TRP A 48 -15.18 -11.03 4.29
CA TRP A 48 -15.23 -9.67 4.84
C TRP A 48 -14.71 -8.61 3.87
N ILE A 49 -13.58 -8.85 3.18
CA ILE A 49 -13.02 -7.93 2.17
C ILE A 49 -14.02 -7.67 1.04
N GLN A 50 -14.77 -8.68 0.63
CA GLN A 50 -15.72 -8.60 -0.48
C GLN A 50 -17.09 -8.06 -0.08
N ASP A 51 -17.41 -8.05 1.22
CA ASP A 51 -18.66 -7.48 1.71
C ASP A 51 -18.62 -5.94 1.73
N SER A 52 -19.09 -5.35 0.63
CA SER A 52 -19.28 -3.90 0.51
C SER A 52 -20.19 -3.28 1.58
N ASN A 53 -21.06 -4.07 2.22
CA ASN A 53 -21.99 -3.61 3.27
C ASN A 53 -21.43 -3.79 4.69
N ALA A 54 -20.24 -4.40 4.85
CA ALA A 54 -19.65 -4.59 6.16
C ALA A 54 -19.47 -3.25 6.89
N PRO A 55 -19.99 -3.10 8.13
CA PRO A 55 -19.91 -1.83 8.84
C PRO A 55 -18.48 -1.53 9.32
N GLN A 56 -17.64 -2.56 9.51
CA GLN A 56 -16.23 -2.42 9.83
C GLN A 56 -15.38 -2.33 8.56
N ARG A 57 -14.53 -1.28 8.47
CA ARG A 57 -13.60 -1.05 7.35
C ARG A 57 -12.12 -1.29 7.72
N LEU A 58 -11.87 -1.68 8.96
CA LEU A 58 -10.55 -1.97 9.49
C LEU A 58 -10.59 -3.29 10.26
N LEU A 59 -9.77 -4.24 9.81
CA LEU A 59 -9.52 -5.48 10.52
C LEU A 59 -8.13 -5.41 11.17
N CYS A 60 -8.07 -5.55 12.49
CA CYS A 60 -6.81 -5.65 13.23
C CYS A 60 -6.59 -7.11 13.65
N MET A 61 -5.59 -7.76 13.06
CA MET A 61 -5.23 -9.11 13.46
C MET A 61 -4.20 -9.09 14.60
N THR A 62 -4.62 -9.55 15.79
CA THR A 62 -3.75 -9.68 16.96
C THR A 62 -3.44 -11.14 17.26
N GLY A 63 -2.27 -11.40 17.84
CA GLY A 63 -1.89 -12.75 18.26
C GLY A 63 -0.43 -12.82 18.70
N ALA A 64 -0.03 -13.92 19.33
CA ALA A 64 1.34 -14.08 19.81
C ALA A 64 2.38 -13.97 18.68
N ALA A 65 3.59 -13.53 19.02
CA ALA A 65 4.72 -13.51 18.10
C ALA A 65 5.01 -14.92 17.58
N GLY A 66 5.42 -15.04 16.32
CA GLY A 66 5.72 -16.34 15.70
C GLY A 66 4.53 -17.14 15.18
N LEU A 67 3.28 -16.74 15.48
CA LEU A 67 2.08 -17.45 14.98
C LEU A 67 1.73 -17.12 13.51
N GLY A 68 2.71 -16.78 12.67
CA GLY A 68 2.49 -16.65 11.22
C GLY A 68 1.47 -15.58 10.78
N LYS A 69 1.25 -14.52 11.57
CA LYS A 69 0.34 -13.42 11.18
C LYS A 69 0.73 -12.78 9.84
N SER A 70 2.01 -12.45 9.69
CA SER A 70 2.53 -11.90 8.44
C SER A 70 2.44 -12.89 7.27
N ALA A 71 2.46 -14.20 7.54
CA ALA A 71 2.27 -15.22 6.53
C ALA A 71 0.81 -15.30 6.06
N LEU A 72 -0.13 -15.12 7.00
CA LEU A 72 -1.54 -14.98 6.68
C LEU A 72 -1.80 -13.70 5.86
N GLU A 73 -1.28 -12.54 6.28
CA GLU A 73 -1.40 -11.29 5.54
C GLU A 73 -0.80 -11.37 4.13
N GLN A 74 0.35 -12.04 3.97
CA GLN A 74 0.95 -12.32 2.66
C GLN A 74 0.00 -13.16 1.79
N THR A 75 -0.59 -14.21 2.36
CA THR A 75 -1.54 -15.09 1.66
C THR A 75 -2.80 -14.32 1.24
N ILE A 76 -3.33 -13.46 2.11
CA ILE A 76 -4.48 -12.59 1.81
C ILE A 76 -4.16 -11.61 0.70
N ALA A 77 -3.01 -10.93 0.76
CA ALA A 77 -2.58 -10.01 -0.29
C ALA A 77 -2.51 -10.71 -1.65
N GLU A 78 -1.93 -11.92 -1.71
CA GLU A 78 -1.85 -12.69 -2.96
C GLU A 78 -3.21 -13.14 -3.49
N ARG A 79 -4.15 -13.53 -2.62
CA ARG A 79 -5.52 -13.85 -3.04
C ARG A 79 -6.25 -12.62 -3.56
N CYS A 80 -6.07 -11.47 -2.89
CA CYS A 80 -6.65 -10.20 -3.33
C CYS A 80 -6.06 -9.74 -4.68
N THR A 81 -4.76 -9.92 -4.89
CA THR A 81 -4.09 -9.63 -6.18
C THR A 81 -4.62 -10.53 -7.28
N LYS A 82 -4.73 -11.85 -7.05
CA LYS A 82 -5.28 -12.80 -8.01
C LYS A 82 -6.73 -12.50 -8.40
N SER A 83 -7.49 -11.89 -7.49
CA SER A 83 -8.89 -11.50 -7.71
C SER A 83 -9.03 -10.05 -8.21
N ASP A 84 -7.92 -9.34 -8.45
CA ASP A 84 -7.84 -7.92 -8.80
C ASP A 84 -8.59 -6.96 -7.86
N ILE A 85 -8.72 -7.33 -6.58
CA ILE A 85 -9.37 -6.48 -5.55
C ILE A 85 -8.35 -5.80 -4.63
N LEU A 86 -7.06 -6.17 -4.71
CA LEU A 86 -6.02 -5.50 -3.91
C LEU A 86 -5.72 -4.12 -4.51
N SER A 87 -6.07 -3.04 -3.81
CA SER A 87 -5.70 -1.68 -4.25
C SER A 87 -4.24 -1.34 -3.98
N ALA A 88 -3.71 -1.72 -2.82
CA ALA A 88 -2.32 -1.50 -2.42
C ALA A 88 -1.97 -2.39 -1.22
N ALA A 89 -0.68 -2.69 -1.06
CA ALA A 89 -0.15 -3.31 0.16
C ALA A 89 1.19 -2.68 0.56
N PHE A 90 1.48 -2.66 1.86
CA PHE A 90 2.77 -2.26 2.39
C PHE A 90 3.16 -3.19 3.54
N PHE A 91 4.29 -3.89 3.38
CA PHE A 91 4.80 -4.75 4.43
C PHE A 91 5.96 -4.11 5.19
N LEU A 92 5.73 -3.81 6.47
CA LEU A 92 6.77 -3.31 7.38
C LEU A 92 7.86 -4.37 7.61
N SER A 93 9.05 -3.92 8.01
CA SER A 93 10.13 -4.76 8.52
C SER A 93 11.01 -3.95 9.44
N SER A 94 11.25 -4.45 10.65
CA SER A 94 12.12 -3.78 11.63
C SER A 94 13.60 -3.74 11.20
N THR A 95 14.02 -4.65 10.32
CA THR A 95 15.42 -4.78 9.89
C THR A 95 15.74 -3.99 8.62
N ASP A 96 14.75 -3.37 7.98
CA ASP A 96 14.93 -2.62 6.75
C ASP A 96 14.64 -1.12 6.99
N PRO A 97 15.63 -0.23 6.84
CA PRO A 97 15.47 1.20 7.12
C PRO A 97 14.38 1.93 6.32
N SER A 98 13.98 1.39 5.16
CA SER A 98 12.89 1.95 4.35
C SER A 98 11.52 1.43 4.77
N ARG A 99 11.47 0.36 5.59
CA ARG A 99 10.25 -0.33 6.02
C ARG A 99 10.09 -0.39 7.54
N ASN A 100 10.99 0.24 8.30
CA ASN A 100 10.87 0.46 9.74
C ASN A 100 10.45 1.90 10.09
N THR A 101 10.06 2.69 9.09
CA THR A 101 9.60 4.06 9.21
C THR A 101 8.26 4.24 8.48
N THR A 102 7.49 5.25 8.89
CA THR A 102 6.22 5.61 8.25
C THR A 102 6.39 6.48 7.00
N SER A 103 7.58 7.04 6.77
CA SER A 103 7.87 8.02 5.71
C SER A 103 7.51 7.54 4.30
N PHE A 104 7.60 6.23 4.04
CA PHE A 104 7.37 5.66 2.72
C PHE A 104 5.98 5.00 2.56
N ILE A 105 5.18 4.91 3.62
CA ILE A 105 3.91 4.18 3.58
C ILE A 105 2.95 4.84 2.59
N VAL A 106 2.62 6.12 2.80
CA VAL A 106 1.63 6.83 1.99
C VAL A 106 2.07 6.99 0.53
N PRO A 107 3.31 7.42 0.22
CA PRO A 107 3.76 7.52 -1.17
C PRO A 107 3.71 6.17 -1.91
N THR A 108 4.08 5.07 -1.23
CA THR A 108 4.05 3.72 -1.83
C THR A 108 2.62 3.25 -2.09
N ILE A 109 1.67 3.56 -1.19
CA ILE A 109 0.25 3.27 -1.40
C ILE A 109 -0.30 4.11 -2.56
N ALA A 110 -0.07 5.42 -2.56
CA ALA A 110 -0.53 6.32 -3.62
C ALA A 110 0.01 5.91 -5.00
N TYR A 111 1.28 5.48 -5.07
CA TYR A 111 1.86 4.95 -6.30
C TYR A 111 1.11 3.70 -6.81
N GLN A 112 0.87 2.71 -5.94
CA GLN A 112 0.13 1.49 -6.30
C GLN A 112 -1.28 1.80 -6.80
N MET A 113 -2.00 2.71 -6.13
CA MET A 113 -3.33 3.14 -6.56
C MET A 113 -3.31 3.85 -7.91
N GLY A 114 -2.32 4.72 -8.14
CA GLY A 114 -2.16 5.40 -9.43
C GLY A 114 -1.76 4.49 -10.59
N LEU A 115 -1.18 3.30 -10.33
CA LEU A 115 -1.01 2.30 -11.38
C LEU A 115 -2.33 1.70 -11.89
N LYS A 116 -3.39 1.75 -11.07
CA LYS A 116 -4.71 1.20 -11.40
C LYS A 116 -5.68 2.26 -11.94
N HIS A 117 -5.45 3.55 -11.64
CA HIS A 117 -6.38 4.63 -11.95
C HIS A 117 -5.67 5.87 -12.50
N ASP A 118 -5.83 6.14 -13.80
CA ASP A 118 -5.13 7.24 -14.50
C ASP A 118 -5.52 8.64 -13.99
N LEU A 119 -6.80 8.85 -13.64
CA LEU A 119 -7.27 10.12 -13.07
C LEU A 119 -6.64 10.37 -11.69
N PHE A 120 -6.60 9.34 -10.84
CA PHE A 120 -5.95 9.39 -9.53
C PHE A 120 -4.46 9.67 -9.68
N ARG A 121 -3.78 8.96 -10.59
CA ARG A 121 -2.37 9.18 -10.94
C ARG A 121 -2.09 10.63 -11.32
N SER A 122 -2.94 11.19 -12.19
CA SER A 122 -2.79 12.57 -12.66
C SER A 122 -2.95 13.57 -11.51
N SER A 123 -3.94 13.35 -10.65
CA SER A 123 -4.18 14.18 -9.47
C SER A 123 -3.01 14.13 -8.47
N VAL A 124 -2.49 12.94 -8.15
CA VAL A 124 -1.31 12.78 -7.29
C VAL A 124 -0.07 13.44 -7.91
N ALA A 125 0.17 13.26 -9.20
CA ALA A 125 1.30 13.89 -9.88
C ALA A 125 1.20 15.42 -9.86
N ALA A 126 0.01 15.99 -9.98
CA ALA A 126 -0.22 17.42 -9.84
C ALA A 126 0.04 17.90 -8.41
N ALA A 127 -0.43 17.17 -7.40
CA ALA A 127 -0.20 17.49 -6.00
C ALA A 127 1.29 17.49 -5.63
N VAL A 128 2.05 16.47 -6.05
CA VAL A 128 3.50 16.38 -5.82
C VAL A 128 4.26 17.47 -6.57
N ARG A 129 3.83 17.82 -7.78
CA ARG A 129 4.43 18.95 -8.53
C ARG A 129 4.20 20.29 -7.83
N HIS A 130 3.01 20.47 -7.24
CA HIS A 130 2.66 21.68 -6.52
C HIS A 130 3.45 21.83 -5.22
N ASP A 131 3.64 20.73 -4.47
CA ASP A 131 4.42 20.71 -3.23
C ASP A 131 5.39 19.52 -3.17
N PRO A 132 6.61 19.65 -3.73
CA PRO A 132 7.62 18.60 -3.68
C PRO A 132 8.07 18.21 -2.26
N TYR A 133 7.84 19.09 -1.27
CA TYR A 133 8.18 18.83 0.13
C TYR A 133 7.14 17.97 0.86
N ILE A 134 6.05 17.56 0.19
CA ILE A 134 4.99 16.74 0.78
C ILE A 134 5.52 15.50 1.50
N PHE A 135 6.60 14.88 0.99
CA PHE A 135 7.24 13.68 1.57
C PHE A 135 7.90 13.92 2.94
N SER A 136 8.22 15.18 3.26
CA SER A 136 8.75 15.58 4.58
C SER A 136 7.67 16.02 5.57
N ARG A 137 6.41 16.12 5.12
CA ARG A 137 5.30 16.52 5.99
C ARG A 137 4.81 15.34 6.83
N SER A 138 3.95 15.67 7.79
CA SER A 138 3.32 14.66 8.66
C SER A 138 2.61 13.57 7.86
N LEU A 139 2.50 12.37 8.43
CA LEU A 139 1.77 11.26 7.81
C LEU A 139 0.32 11.63 7.48
N GLN A 140 -0.33 12.43 8.34
CA GLN A 140 -1.68 12.93 8.12
C GLN A 140 -1.74 13.85 6.89
N SER A 141 -0.79 14.78 6.75
CA SER A 141 -0.71 15.67 5.58
C SER A 141 -0.46 14.88 4.30
N GLN A 142 0.41 13.87 4.33
CA GLN A 142 0.65 13.01 3.19
C GLN A 142 -0.63 12.24 2.81
N MET A 143 -1.33 11.64 3.78
CA MET A 143 -2.57 10.88 3.54
C MET A 143 -3.65 11.76 2.90
N ASP A 144 -3.85 12.96 3.44
CA ASP A 144 -4.81 13.93 2.92
C ASP A 144 -4.49 14.32 1.46
N VAL A 145 -3.25 14.73 1.20
CA VAL A 145 -2.85 15.30 -0.10
C VAL A 145 -2.65 14.23 -1.19
N LEU A 146 -2.15 13.04 -0.84
CA LEU A 146 -1.75 12.02 -1.80
C LEU A 146 -2.79 10.89 -1.95
N ILE A 147 -3.79 10.81 -1.07
CA ILE A 147 -4.83 9.76 -1.13
C ILE A 147 -6.22 10.39 -1.08
N VAL A 148 -6.59 11.07 0.02
CA VAL A 148 -7.97 11.55 0.23
C VAL A 148 -8.42 12.55 -0.84
N ARG A 149 -7.71 13.68 -0.98
CA ARG A 149 -8.08 14.70 -1.97
C ARG A 149 -8.00 14.18 -3.40
N PRO A 150 -7.02 13.36 -3.80
CA PRO A 150 -7.05 12.73 -5.11
C PRO A 150 -8.30 11.89 -5.37
N PHE A 151 -8.87 11.19 -4.38
CA PHE A 151 -10.14 10.47 -4.51
C PHE A 151 -11.37 11.37 -4.57
N GLU A 152 -11.39 12.46 -3.80
CA GLU A 152 -12.50 13.42 -3.81
C GLU A 152 -12.64 14.18 -5.14
N ASN A 153 -11.57 14.21 -5.94
CA ASN A 153 -11.52 14.88 -7.24
C ASN A 153 -11.65 13.90 -8.43
N LEU A 154 -12.00 12.63 -8.19
CA LEU A 154 -12.24 11.63 -9.25
C LEU A 154 -13.64 11.75 -9.87
#